data_AF-A0AAU1YUK3-F1
#
_entry.id   AF-A0AAU1YUK3-F1
#
_cell.length_a   1.000
_cell.length_b   1.000
_cell.length_c   1.000
_cell.angle_alpha   90.00
_cell.angle_beta   90.00
_cell.angle_gamma   90.00
#
_symmetry.space_group_name_H-M   'P 1'
#
loop_
_entity.id
_entity.type
_entity.pdbx_description
1 polymer ?
#
loop_
_entity_poly.entity_id
_entity_poly.type
_entity_poly.pdbx_seq_one_letter_code
_entity_poly.pdbx_strand_id
1 'polypeptide(L)'
;MPLGEGGSPHSRADLGEGHVLNSAHAHHADVVIVGAGVSGLAAAHHLIAAGVTVIVLESADDPGGRMATETVDGFRLDRVGQLLNTAYAEPARTPGLEGLVLRPFAPGALIHTEGRTLRAGALTPARALTSGSLDQARLGAALGRLAALPEERLLARPERTAHAALSSRSLGTALRPLLAALLRDPGLTTSSRVADLALRTFARGRLAVPEGGAATLPGLLAAALPPGTVRTGVRVRSVATNLVTTEEHGDFSCRSAVLATGARAAAELLPGLRVPRFHQVTVIHHATTTPAGPLAWDGSLLLDGDPDWPVAHTAVMSAVDPTRAPAGRSLVTTTVLGPPPPTRTVASRLARLYETATRDWELLAVHHTPEAVPAMPPPQDTRRTVRVLAGLYVCGDHRDTNTVEGALRSARRAAGAVLRDFGIPLPAAPEAALPVAA
;
A
#
# COMPACT_ATOMS: atom_id res chain seq x y z
N MET A 1 -92.09 27.13 -17.83
CA MET A 1 -91.58 27.46 -19.17
C MET A 1 -90.55 28.58 -19.02
N PRO A 2 -89.30 28.44 -19.48
CA PRO A 2 -88.38 27.38 -19.05
C PRO A 2 -86.88 27.83 -18.87
N LEU A 3 -86.08 26.90 -18.30
CA LEU A 3 -84.62 26.66 -18.45
C LEU A 3 -83.65 27.49 -17.57
N GLY A 4 -82.62 26.96 -16.92
CA GLY A 4 -82.09 25.59 -16.82
C GLY A 4 -80.70 25.63 -16.14
N GLU A 5 -80.47 24.66 -15.24
CA GLU A 5 -79.23 23.92 -14.87
C GLU A 5 -77.85 24.65 -14.83
N GLY A 6 -76.97 24.45 -13.86
CA GLY A 6 -76.86 23.44 -12.81
C GLY A 6 -75.50 23.55 -12.08
N GLY A 7 -75.32 22.76 -11.01
CA GLY A 7 -74.02 22.49 -10.39
C GLY A 7 -73.92 22.80 -8.90
N SER A 8 -74.01 21.75 -8.08
CA SER A 8 -73.78 21.69 -6.62
C SER A 8 -72.79 20.53 -6.35
N PRO A 9 -72.11 20.38 -5.19
CA PRO A 9 -71.80 21.32 -4.11
C PRO A 9 -70.29 21.46 -3.84
N HIS A 10 -69.89 22.49 -3.09
CA HIS A 10 -68.53 22.63 -2.57
C HIS A 10 -68.21 21.60 -1.49
N SER A 11 -67.10 20.89 -1.73
CA SER A 11 -66.44 19.91 -0.89
C SER A 11 -65.93 20.49 0.43
N ARG A 12 -66.05 19.67 1.49
CA ARG A 12 -65.43 19.85 2.80
C ARG A 12 -63.90 19.85 2.66
N ALA A 13 -63.28 20.71 3.45
CA ALA A 13 -61.83 20.81 3.64
C ALA A 13 -61.24 19.45 4.05
N ASP A 14 -60.30 18.96 3.25
CA ASP A 14 -59.45 17.83 3.59
C ASP A 14 -58.17 18.38 4.24
N LEU A 15 -57.91 17.92 5.46
CA LEU A 15 -56.77 18.32 6.26
C LEU A 15 -55.52 17.63 5.70
N GLY A 16 -54.46 18.42 5.54
CA GLY A 16 -53.24 18.05 4.85
C GLY A 16 -52.72 16.65 5.20
N GLU A 17 -52.64 15.81 4.18
CA GLU A 17 -51.76 14.65 4.17
C GLU A 17 -50.34 15.13 4.43
N GLY A 18 -49.81 14.71 5.57
CA GLY A 18 -48.40 14.84 5.90
C GLY A 18 -47.59 14.28 4.74
N HIS A 19 -46.66 15.09 4.26
CA HIS A 19 -45.61 14.70 3.33
C HIS A 19 -44.79 13.59 4.02
N VAL A 20 -45.23 12.34 3.89
CA VAL A 20 -44.40 11.18 4.16
C VAL A 20 -43.35 11.22 3.06
N LEU A 21 -42.19 11.79 3.39
CA LEU A 21 -41.00 11.68 2.56
C LEU A 21 -40.80 10.19 2.29
N ASN A 22 -41.09 9.82 1.05
CA ASN A 22 -40.98 8.48 0.52
C ASN A 22 -39.58 7.95 0.90
N SER A 23 -39.51 6.99 1.82
CA SER A 23 -38.27 6.39 2.29
C SER A 23 -37.66 5.55 1.16
N ALA A 24 -36.99 6.20 0.23
CA ALA A 24 -36.20 5.56 -0.79
C ALA A 24 -35.00 4.87 -0.12
N HIS A 25 -35.14 3.55 0.07
CA HIS A 25 -34.08 2.58 0.43
C HIS A 25 -33.05 3.07 1.46
N ALA A 26 -33.45 3.17 2.74
CA ALA A 26 -32.49 3.43 3.81
C ALA A 26 -31.46 2.29 3.89
N HIS A 27 -30.23 2.54 3.43
CA HIS A 27 -29.14 1.61 3.62
C HIS A 27 -28.72 1.63 5.09
N HIS A 28 -28.70 0.46 5.73
CA HIS A 28 -28.35 0.32 7.15
C HIS A 28 -27.29 -0.76 7.35
N ALA A 29 -26.28 -0.45 8.16
CA ALA A 29 -25.27 -1.38 8.64
C ALA A 29 -24.78 -0.94 10.03
N ASP A 30 -24.18 -1.83 10.81
CA ASP A 30 -23.51 -1.42 12.04
C ASP A 30 -22.35 -0.46 11.73
N VAL A 31 -21.57 -0.76 10.68
CA VAL A 31 -20.42 0.04 10.28
C VAL A 31 -20.44 0.35 8.79
N VAL A 32 -20.24 1.62 8.44
CA VAL A 32 -19.94 2.04 7.06
C VAL A 32 -18.46 2.40 6.95
N ILE A 33 -17.77 1.80 5.99
CA ILE A 33 -16.35 2.06 5.69
C ILE A 33 -16.26 2.84 4.39
N VAL A 34 -15.48 3.91 4.37
CA VAL A 34 -15.25 4.74 3.19
C VAL A 34 -13.85 4.47 2.63
N GLY A 35 -13.80 3.89 1.44
CA GLY A 35 -12.60 3.49 0.70
C GLY A 35 -12.38 1.97 0.71
N ALA A 36 -12.36 1.35 -0.47
CA ALA A 36 -12.05 -0.07 -0.67
C ALA A 36 -10.58 -0.30 -1.05
N GLY A 37 -9.68 0.50 -0.48
CA GLY A 37 -8.26 0.16 -0.45
C GLY A 37 -7.97 -0.98 0.53
N VAL A 38 -6.73 -1.45 0.56
CA VAL A 38 -6.27 -2.55 1.45
C VAL A 38 -6.67 -2.35 2.92
N SER A 39 -6.60 -1.12 3.44
CA SER A 39 -6.98 -0.82 4.83
C SER A 39 -8.49 -0.91 5.08
N GLY A 40 -9.33 -0.51 4.12
CA GLY A 40 -10.78 -0.55 4.28
C GLY A 40 -11.31 -1.97 4.19
N LEU A 41 -10.82 -2.73 3.20
CA LEU A 41 -11.18 -4.14 3.02
C LEU A 41 -10.71 -5.00 4.21
N ALA A 42 -9.49 -4.78 4.71
CA ALA A 42 -9.00 -5.49 5.90
C ALA A 42 -9.81 -5.13 7.17
N ALA A 43 -10.23 -3.87 7.32
CA ALA A 43 -11.09 -3.47 8.43
C ALA A 43 -12.47 -4.16 8.33
N ALA A 44 -13.04 -4.27 7.12
CA ALA A 44 -14.29 -4.99 6.88
C ALA A 44 -14.18 -6.45 7.31
N HIS A 45 -13.09 -7.14 6.92
CA HIS A 45 -12.81 -8.52 7.33
C HIS A 45 -12.78 -8.69 8.84
N HIS A 46 -12.03 -7.84 9.55
CA HIS A 46 -11.95 -7.93 11.01
C HIS A 46 -13.28 -7.68 11.71
N LEU A 47 -14.13 -6.80 11.17
CA LEU A 47 -15.44 -6.49 11.73
C LEU A 47 -16.46 -7.61 11.44
N ILE A 48 -16.52 -8.10 10.21
CA ILE A 48 -17.43 -9.19 9.80
C ILE A 48 -17.07 -10.49 10.53
N ALA A 49 -15.78 -10.79 10.71
CA ALA A 49 -15.34 -11.94 11.50
C ALA A 49 -15.81 -11.89 12.97
N ALA A 50 -16.16 -10.70 13.47
CA ALA A 50 -16.72 -10.49 14.80
C ALA A 50 -18.26 -10.35 14.81
N GLY A 51 -18.93 -10.66 13.69
CA GLY A 51 -20.39 -10.63 13.56
C GLY A 51 -20.99 -9.23 13.33
N VAL A 52 -20.17 -8.24 12.97
CA VAL A 52 -20.63 -6.86 12.71
C VAL A 52 -21.05 -6.73 11.24
N THR A 53 -22.22 -6.12 10.98
CA THR A 53 -22.66 -5.85 9.61
C THR A 53 -21.92 -4.64 9.03
N VAL A 54 -21.35 -4.80 7.83
CA VAL A 54 -20.47 -3.80 7.20
C VAL A 54 -20.91 -3.48 5.78
N ILE A 55 -20.86 -2.20 5.42
CA ILE A 55 -20.88 -1.73 4.03
C ILE A 55 -19.58 -0.98 3.76
N VAL A 56 -18.91 -1.29 2.65
CA VAL A 56 -17.72 -0.57 2.16
C VAL A 56 -18.10 0.22 0.91
N LEU A 57 -17.85 1.53 0.91
CA LEU A 57 -18.13 2.43 -0.19
C LEU A 57 -16.83 2.83 -0.88
N GLU A 58 -16.73 2.61 -2.19
CA GLU A 58 -15.58 2.98 -3.01
C GLU A 58 -16.04 3.88 -4.17
N SER A 59 -15.30 4.96 -4.38
CA SER A 59 -15.57 5.94 -5.43
C SER A 59 -15.14 5.49 -6.83
N ALA A 60 -14.11 4.65 -6.93
CA ALA A 60 -13.67 4.06 -8.19
C ALA A 60 -14.55 2.86 -8.58
N ASP A 61 -14.46 2.46 -9.85
CA ASP A 61 -15.20 1.30 -10.38
C ASP A 61 -14.69 -0.03 -9.81
N ASP A 62 -13.43 -0.06 -9.36
CA ASP A 62 -12.76 -1.24 -8.82
C ASP A 62 -12.14 -0.96 -7.43
N PRO A 63 -12.10 -1.97 -6.54
CA PRO A 63 -11.37 -1.88 -5.28
C PRO A 63 -9.85 -1.88 -5.49
N GLY A 64 -9.11 -1.43 -4.46
CA GLY A 64 -7.66 -1.61 -4.35
C GLY A 64 -6.85 -0.33 -4.15
N GLY A 65 -7.37 0.83 -4.58
CA GLY A 65 -6.70 2.12 -4.39
C GLY A 65 -5.30 2.15 -5.00
N ARG A 66 -4.27 2.40 -4.17
CA ARG A 66 -2.86 2.46 -4.63
C ARG A 66 -2.28 1.08 -5.02
N MET A 67 -2.91 -0.01 -4.60
CA MET A 67 -2.49 -1.37 -4.98
C MET A 67 -3.25 -1.80 -6.24
N ALA A 68 -2.93 -1.14 -7.36
CA ALA A 68 -3.56 -1.39 -8.65
C ALA A 68 -2.55 -1.98 -9.65
N THR A 69 -3.06 -2.88 -10.49
CA THR A 69 -2.33 -3.53 -11.58
C THR A 69 -3.13 -3.39 -12.86
N GLU A 70 -2.50 -2.88 -13.90
CA GLU A 70 -3.07 -2.73 -15.23
C GLU A 70 -2.62 -3.88 -16.13
N THR A 71 -3.48 -4.31 -17.06
CA THR A 71 -3.11 -5.30 -18.08
C THR A 71 -2.98 -4.62 -19.44
N VAL A 72 -1.79 -4.69 -20.04
CA VAL A 72 -1.49 -4.10 -21.36
C VAL A 72 -0.80 -5.18 -22.20
N ASP A 73 -1.36 -5.57 -23.34
CA ASP A 73 -0.79 -6.59 -24.24
C ASP A 73 -0.36 -7.89 -23.54
N GLY A 74 -1.12 -8.30 -22.53
CA GLY A 74 -0.84 -9.49 -21.70
C GLY A 74 0.23 -9.29 -20.62
N PHE A 75 0.81 -8.10 -20.48
CA PHE A 75 1.68 -7.71 -19.38
C PHE A 75 0.86 -7.18 -18.19
N ARG A 76 1.32 -7.45 -16.96
CA ARG A 76 0.69 -6.96 -15.72
C ARG A 76 1.56 -5.91 -15.03
N LEU A 77 1.09 -4.67 -15.05
CA LEU A 77 1.85 -3.46 -14.72
C LEU A 77 1.36 -2.84 -13.40
N ASP A 78 2.20 -2.78 -12.38
CA ASP A 78 1.83 -2.18 -11.09
C ASP A 78 1.98 -0.65 -11.12
N ARG A 79 0.93 0.10 -10.71
CA ARG A 79 0.94 1.56 -10.78
C ARG A 79 1.96 2.26 -9.85
N VAL A 80 2.16 1.72 -8.65
CA VAL A 80 3.06 2.29 -7.63
C VAL A 80 4.26 1.37 -7.34
N GLY A 81 4.15 0.07 -7.64
CA GLY A 81 5.25 -0.89 -7.47
C GLY A 81 5.70 -1.05 -6.01
N GLN A 82 4.77 -1.09 -5.04
CA GLN A 82 5.16 -1.22 -3.64
C GLN A 82 5.76 -2.61 -3.34
N LEU A 83 7.01 -2.64 -2.91
CA LEU A 83 7.67 -3.86 -2.44
C LEU A 83 7.06 -4.34 -1.11
N LEU A 84 6.76 -5.63 -1.04
CA LEU A 84 6.40 -6.34 0.19
C LEU A 84 7.64 -7.00 0.80
N ASN A 85 7.48 -7.51 2.02
CA ASN A 85 8.51 -8.31 2.69
C ASN A 85 7.88 -9.55 3.31
N THR A 86 8.52 -10.71 3.17
CA THR A 86 8.04 -11.97 3.75
C THR A 86 8.04 -11.99 5.28
N ALA A 87 8.71 -11.04 5.93
CA ALA A 87 8.68 -10.86 7.38
C ALA A 87 7.52 -9.97 7.87
N TYR A 88 6.67 -9.45 6.97
CA TYR A 88 5.44 -8.77 7.38
C TYR A 88 4.47 -9.75 8.04
N ALA A 89 4.07 -9.46 9.27
CA ALA A 89 3.18 -10.34 10.03
C ALA A 89 1.69 -10.08 9.74
N GLU A 90 1.34 -8.84 9.42
CA GLU A 90 -0.08 -8.44 9.29
C GLU A 90 -0.83 -9.10 8.14
N PRO A 91 -0.23 -9.38 6.95
CA PRO A 91 -0.90 -10.17 5.92
C PRO A 91 -1.42 -11.53 6.43
N ALA A 92 -0.62 -12.26 7.20
CA ALA A 92 -1.03 -13.54 7.80
C ALA A 92 -2.08 -13.41 8.92
N ARG A 93 -2.23 -12.21 9.49
CA ARG A 93 -3.20 -11.92 10.56
C ARG A 93 -4.52 -11.35 10.03
N THR A 94 -4.60 -11.08 8.74
CA THR A 94 -5.76 -10.45 8.12
C THR A 94 -6.62 -11.55 7.48
N PRO A 95 -7.86 -11.78 7.98
CA PRO A 95 -8.78 -12.71 7.33
C PRO A 95 -9.01 -12.33 5.87
N GLY A 96 -9.15 -13.32 4.99
CA GLY A 96 -9.33 -13.12 3.55
C GLY A 96 -8.04 -12.99 2.74
N LEU A 97 -6.86 -13.13 3.37
CA LEU A 97 -5.56 -13.16 2.70
C LEU A 97 -4.87 -14.53 2.74
N GLU A 98 -5.58 -15.59 3.13
CA GLU A 98 -5.04 -16.95 3.23
C GLU A 98 -4.48 -17.44 1.88
N GLY A 99 -5.08 -17.01 0.76
CA GLY A 99 -4.64 -17.32 -0.60
C GLY A 99 -3.54 -16.40 -1.16
N LEU A 100 -3.01 -15.45 -0.39
CA LEU A 100 -2.00 -14.52 -0.89
C LEU A 100 -0.66 -15.22 -1.10
N VAL A 101 -0.26 -15.39 -2.36
CA VAL A 101 1.06 -15.92 -2.73
C VAL A 101 2.04 -14.77 -2.97
N LEU A 102 3.15 -14.80 -2.22
CA LEU A 102 4.27 -13.88 -2.44
C LEU A 102 5.35 -14.53 -3.31
N ARG A 103 5.79 -13.79 -4.32
CA ARG A 103 6.91 -14.13 -5.21
C ARG A 103 8.15 -13.36 -4.74
N PRO A 104 9.10 -14.02 -4.06
CA PRO A 104 10.24 -13.33 -3.46
C PRO A 104 11.33 -13.06 -4.51
N PHE A 105 11.93 -11.86 -4.42
CA PHE A 105 13.18 -11.59 -5.14
C PHE A 105 14.30 -12.52 -4.64
N ALA A 106 15.32 -12.72 -5.46
CA ALA A 106 16.57 -13.37 -5.05
C ALA A 106 17.09 -12.73 -3.75
N PRO A 107 17.69 -13.52 -2.83
CA PRO A 107 18.08 -13.01 -1.52
C PRO A 107 18.93 -11.73 -1.57
N GLY A 108 18.53 -10.75 -0.77
CA GLY A 108 19.15 -9.44 -0.71
C GLY A 108 18.75 -8.50 -1.85
N ALA A 109 19.55 -7.45 -2.05
CA ALA A 109 19.44 -6.52 -3.17
C ALA A 109 20.83 -6.24 -3.74
N LEU A 110 20.92 -6.04 -5.05
CA LEU A 110 22.14 -5.59 -5.72
C LEU A 110 22.18 -4.07 -5.66
N ILE A 111 23.30 -3.49 -5.25
CA ILE A 111 23.52 -2.05 -5.19
C ILE A 111 24.63 -1.73 -6.18
N HIS A 112 24.29 -0.96 -7.21
CA HIS A 112 25.24 -0.51 -8.21
C HIS A 112 25.76 0.88 -7.85
N THR A 113 27.07 1.04 -7.67
CA THR A 113 27.71 2.32 -7.32
C THR A 113 29.09 2.39 -7.96
N GLU A 114 29.40 3.49 -8.66
CA GLU A 114 30.73 3.72 -9.28
C GLU A 114 31.24 2.54 -10.14
N GLY A 115 30.35 1.90 -10.90
CA GLY A 115 30.68 0.74 -11.75
C GLY A 115 30.94 -0.56 -10.98
N ARG A 116 30.68 -0.60 -9.67
CA ARG A 116 30.75 -1.81 -8.83
C ARG A 116 29.36 -2.22 -8.38
N THR A 117 29.15 -3.53 -8.26
CA THR A 117 27.91 -4.10 -7.76
C THR A 117 28.16 -4.82 -6.43
N LEU A 118 27.47 -4.38 -5.38
CA LEU A 118 27.51 -4.96 -4.03
C LEU A 118 26.18 -5.65 -3.72
N ARG A 119 26.19 -6.79 -3.02
CA ARG A 119 24.95 -7.45 -2.59
C ARG A 119 24.66 -7.18 -1.11
N ALA A 120 23.56 -6.49 -0.83
CA ALA A 120 23.09 -6.20 0.53
C ALA A 120 22.11 -7.29 1.02
N GLY A 121 22.25 -7.76 2.26
CA GLY A 121 21.27 -8.64 2.91
C GLY A 121 21.26 -10.12 2.47
N ALA A 122 22.22 -10.56 1.66
CA ALA A 122 22.24 -11.93 1.10
C ALA A 122 23.11 -12.94 1.85
N LEU A 123 23.85 -12.51 2.88
CA LEU A 123 24.88 -13.33 3.51
C LEU A 123 24.49 -13.63 4.95
N THR A 124 24.38 -14.92 5.26
CA THR A 124 24.61 -15.36 6.64
C THR A 124 26.05 -14.99 7.03
N PRO A 125 26.36 -14.76 8.32
CA PRO A 125 27.72 -14.41 8.75
C PRO A 125 28.79 -15.37 8.19
N ALA A 126 28.46 -16.65 8.02
CA ALA A 126 29.34 -17.66 7.41
C ALA A 126 29.67 -17.38 5.93
N ARG A 127 28.69 -17.00 5.10
CA ARG A 127 28.91 -16.65 3.68
C ARG A 127 29.54 -15.28 3.47
N ALA A 128 29.40 -14.38 4.45
CA ALA A 128 30.08 -13.08 4.46
C ALA A 128 31.59 -13.21 4.57
N LEU A 129 32.09 -14.21 5.29
CA LEU A 129 33.52 -14.47 5.42
C LEU A 129 34.13 -15.06 4.14
N THR A 130 33.34 -15.71 3.30
CA THR A 130 33.79 -16.32 2.04
C THR A 130 33.74 -15.37 0.83
N SER A 131 33.07 -14.22 0.93
CA SER A 131 32.90 -13.31 -0.22
C SER A 131 34.09 -12.38 -0.49
N GLY A 132 35.11 -12.39 0.37
CA GLY A 132 36.36 -11.62 0.19
C GLY A 132 36.21 -10.09 0.29
N SER A 133 34.99 -9.56 0.45
CA SER A 133 34.71 -8.13 0.58
C SER A 133 34.39 -7.76 2.03
N LEU A 134 35.32 -7.08 2.70
CA LEU A 134 35.16 -6.59 4.08
C LEU A 134 33.89 -5.73 4.25
N ASP A 135 33.52 -4.97 3.24
CA ASP A 135 32.32 -4.11 3.28
C ASP A 135 31.03 -4.91 3.24
N GLN A 136 30.97 -5.99 2.46
CA GLN A 136 29.83 -6.92 2.47
C GLN A 136 29.69 -7.60 3.83
N ALA A 137 30.81 -8.02 4.45
CA ALA A 137 30.79 -8.64 5.75
C ALA A 137 30.33 -7.69 6.87
N ARG A 138 30.82 -6.45 6.86
CA ARG A 138 30.38 -5.40 7.79
C ARG A 138 28.89 -5.09 7.63
N LEU A 139 28.41 -5.01 6.39
CA LEU A 139 27.00 -4.77 6.07
C LEU A 139 26.10 -5.92 6.55
N GLY A 140 26.48 -7.17 6.26
CA GLY A 140 25.78 -8.35 6.75
C GLY A 140 25.69 -8.38 8.28
N ALA A 141 26.81 -8.12 8.97
CA ALA A 141 26.84 -8.07 10.43
C ALA A 141 25.96 -6.93 11.00
N ALA A 142 25.94 -5.76 10.36
CA ALA A 142 25.09 -4.64 10.78
C ALA A 142 23.60 -4.97 10.63
N LEU A 143 23.20 -5.56 9.50
CA LEU A 143 21.83 -6.01 9.25
C LEU A 143 21.42 -7.14 10.20
N GLY A 144 22.31 -8.10 10.46
CA GLY A 144 22.06 -9.19 11.43
C GLY A 144 21.82 -8.67 12.85
N ARG A 145 22.60 -7.67 13.31
CA ARG A 145 22.34 -7.00 14.60
C ARG A 145 21.00 -6.29 14.62
N LEU A 146 20.62 -5.60 13.55
CA LEU A 146 19.30 -4.95 13.44
C LEU A 146 18.17 -5.98 13.45
N ALA A 147 18.32 -7.10 12.76
CA ALA A 147 17.35 -8.20 12.74
C ALA A 147 17.11 -8.78 14.15
N ALA A 148 18.16 -8.91 14.97
CA ALA A 148 18.04 -9.45 16.32
C ALA A 148 17.45 -8.46 17.34
N LEU A 149 17.44 -7.16 17.07
CA LEU A 149 16.95 -6.16 18.02
C LEU A 149 15.42 -6.17 18.16
N PRO A 150 14.87 -6.07 19.38
CA PRO A 150 13.44 -5.83 19.61
C PRO A 150 12.97 -4.48 19.04
N GLU A 151 11.72 -4.38 18.60
CA GLU A 151 11.18 -3.15 17.98
C GLU A 151 11.15 -2.00 18.98
N GLU A 152 10.82 -2.30 20.24
CA GLU A 152 10.73 -1.33 21.34
C GLU A 152 12.07 -0.64 21.55
N ARG A 153 13.18 -1.38 21.40
CA ARG A 153 14.54 -0.85 21.51
C ARG A 153 14.89 0.06 20.34
N LEU A 154 14.37 -0.19 19.14
CA LEU A 154 14.55 0.70 17.98
C LEU A 154 13.74 1.98 18.15
N LEU A 155 12.48 1.85 18.57
CA LEU A 155 11.57 2.98 18.80
C LEU A 155 12.01 3.88 19.96
N ALA A 156 12.73 3.34 20.95
CA ALA A 156 13.28 4.12 22.08
C ALA A 156 14.54 4.94 21.73
N ARG A 157 15.16 4.75 20.55
CA ARG A 157 16.37 5.50 20.17
C ARG A 157 16.08 6.99 19.99
N PRO A 158 17.07 7.89 20.19
CA PRO A 158 16.93 9.29 19.81
C PRO A 158 16.51 9.44 18.35
N GLU A 159 15.52 10.29 18.11
CA GLU A 159 14.95 10.47 16.78
C GLU A 159 15.61 11.62 16.05
N ARG A 160 16.00 11.36 14.80
CA ARG A 160 16.53 12.33 13.84
C ARG A 160 16.12 11.88 12.44
N THR A 161 16.53 12.60 11.41
CA THR A 161 16.32 12.14 10.03
C THR A 161 17.16 10.89 9.76
N ALA A 162 16.69 10.02 8.87
CA ALA A 162 17.40 8.85 8.41
C ALA A 162 18.73 9.25 7.76
N HIS A 163 18.77 10.38 7.05
CA HIS A 163 20.00 10.97 6.52
C HIS A 163 21.03 11.23 7.63
N ALA A 164 20.65 12.01 8.65
CA ALA A 164 21.56 12.31 9.76
C ALA A 164 22.01 11.03 10.48
N ALA A 165 21.09 10.07 10.67
CA ALA A 165 21.39 8.77 11.24
C ALA A 165 22.40 7.96 10.44
N LEU A 166 22.25 7.97 9.12
CA LEU A 166 23.09 7.24 8.19
C LEU A 166 24.50 7.84 8.12
N SER A 167 24.63 9.16 8.08
CA SER A 167 25.93 9.85 8.02
C SER A 167 26.82 9.56 9.24
N SER A 168 26.24 9.21 10.38
CA SER A 168 27.00 8.79 11.57
C SER A 168 27.42 7.31 11.57
N ARG A 169 27.06 6.53 10.54
CA ARG A 169 27.38 5.10 10.43
C ARG A 169 28.55 4.90 9.48
N SER A 170 29.47 4.01 9.84
CA SER A 170 30.63 3.65 9.01
C SER A 170 30.28 3.05 7.64
N LEU A 171 29.04 2.60 7.43
CA LEU A 171 28.53 2.06 6.16
C LEU A 171 27.49 3.00 5.50
N GLY A 172 27.52 4.29 5.82
CA GLY A 172 26.48 5.24 5.47
C GLY A 172 26.21 5.34 3.96
N THR A 173 27.25 5.41 3.14
CA THR A 173 27.14 5.53 1.68
C THR A 173 26.56 4.28 1.03
N ALA A 174 27.01 3.09 1.44
CA ALA A 174 26.55 1.81 0.89
C ALA A 174 25.08 1.48 1.20
N LEU A 175 24.54 1.99 2.32
CA LEU A 175 23.16 1.73 2.74
C LEU A 175 22.15 2.76 2.22
N ARG A 176 22.62 3.91 1.72
CA ARG A 176 21.77 4.99 1.23
C ARG A 176 20.78 4.54 0.14
N PRO A 177 21.18 3.79 -0.90
CA PRO A 177 20.26 3.41 -1.98
C PRO A 177 19.18 2.45 -1.50
N LEU A 178 19.55 1.50 -0.64
CA LEU A 178 18.61 0.58 0.00
C LEU A 178 17.61 1.31 0.87
N LEU A 179 18.06 2.24 1.72
CA LEU A 179 17.14 3.03 2.55
C LEU A 179 16.22 3.92 1.71
N ALA A 180 16.75 4.57 0.68
CA ALA A 180 15.94 5.41 -0.21
C ALA A 180 14.83 4.59 -0.88
N ALA A 181 15.16 3.39 -1.37
CA ALA A 181 14.21 2.45 -1.94
C ALA A 181 13.15 1.97 -0.93
N LEU A 182 13.58 1.49 0.25
CA LEU A 182 12.68 0.95 1.27
C LEU A 182 11.72 2.01 1.83
N LEU A 183 12.20 3.24 2.00
CA LEU A 183 11.42 4.36 2.57
C LEU A 183 10.66 5.14 1.49
N ARG A 184 11.02 4.96 0.22
CA ARG A 184 10.59 5.80 -0.92
C ARG A 184 10.83 7.29 -0.66
N ASP A 185 11.99 7.59 -0.09
CA ASP A 185 12.39 8.92 0.34
C ASP A 185 13.83 9.18 -0.14
N PRO A 186 14.02 9.87 -1.28
CA PRO A 186 15.35 10.08 -1.85
C PRO A 186 16.21 11.01 -0.97
N GLY A 187 15.57 11.88 -0.18
CA GLY A 187 16.24 12.78 0.76
C GLY A 187 16.59 12.11 2.09
N LEU A 188 16.08 10.91 2.37
CA LEU A 188 16.16 10.25 3.68
C LEU A 188 15.73 11.19 4.82
N THR A 189 14.68 11.98 4.58
CA THR A 189 14.05 12.91 5.53
C THR A 189 13.22 12.18 6.60
N THR A 190 12.80 10.96 6.30
CA THR A 190 12.04 10.05 7.16
C THR A 190 12.76 9.80 8.48
N SER A 191 12.00 9.58 9.54
CA SER A 191 12.48 9.24 10.88
C SER A 191 13.51 8.10 10.86
N SER A 192 14.59 8.29 11.61
CA SER A 192 15.62 7.26 11.84
C SER A 192 15.07 6.00 12.49
N ARG A 193 13.99 6.11 13.27
CA ARG A 193 13.30 4.96 13.88
C ARG A 193 12.58 4.12 12.84
N VAL A 194 11.89 4.79 11.90
CA VAL A 194 11.23 4.13 10.75
C VAL A 194 12.26 3.50 9.82
N ALA A 195 13.38 4.18 9.57
CA ALA A 195 14.51 3.62 8.80
C ALA A 195 15.09 2.36 9.44
N ASP A 196 15.27 2.35 10.76
CA ASP A 196 15.76 1.17 11.48
C ASP A 196 14.76 0.01 11.44
N LEU A 197 13.45 0.28 11.54
CA LEU A 197 12.42 -0.74 11.35
C LEU A 197 12.43 -1.30 9.92
N ALA A 198 12.55 -0.46 8.90
CA ALA A 198 12.64 -0.89 7.50
C ALA A 198 13.85 -1.80 7.25
N LEU A 199 15.03 -1.44 7.76
CA LEU A 199 16.23 -2.27 7.67
C LEU A 199 16.10 -3.58 8.45
N ARG A 200 15.49 -3.53 9.64
CA ARG A 200 15.23 -4.74 10.44
C ARG A 200 14.31 -5.70 9.68
N THR A 201 13.24 -5.20 9.09
CA THR A 201 12.31 -6.02 8.31
C THR A 201 12.98 -6.56 7.04
N PHE A 202 13.74 -5.73 6.33
CA PHE A 202 14.57 -6.17 5.21
C PHE A 202 15.53 -7.30 5.61
N ALA A 203 16.16 -7.21 6.77
CA ALA A 203 17.12 -8.22 7.24
C ALA A 203 16.46 -9.52 7.74
N ARG A 204 15.17 -9.50 8.10
CA ARG A 204 14.43 -10.66 8.62
C ARG A 204 13.73 -11.50 7.55
N GLY A 205 13.53 -10.95 6.36
CA GLY A 205 12.79 -11.60 5.30
C GLY A 205 13.35 -11.29 3.92
N ARG A 206 12.61 -11.70 2.89
CA ARG A 206 12.93 -11.40 1.49
C ARG A 206 11.99 -10.30 1.01
N LEU A 207 12.50 -9.38 0.21
CA LEU A 207 11.64 -8.52 -0.58
C LEU A 207 10.82 -9.42 -1.51
N ALA A 208 9.56 -9.05 -1.74
CA ALA A 208 8.64 -9.83 -2.55
C ALA A 208 7.61 -8.92 -3.24
N VAL A 209 6.93 -9.48 -4.22
CA VAL A 209 5.71 -8.93 -4.80
C VAL A 209 4.58 -9.96 -4.71
N PRO A 210 3.30 -9.55 -4.73
CA PRO A 210 2.22 -10.50 -4.91
C PRO A 210 2.29 -11.09 -6.32
N GLU A 211 2.03 -12.39 -6.40
CA GLU A 211 1.79 -13.08 -7.66
C GLU A 211 0.66 -12.41 -8.44
N GLY A 212 0.85 -12.17 -9.73
CA GLY A 212 -0.16 -11.61 -10.61
C GLY A 212 -0.34 -10.08 -10.49
N GLY A 213 0.40 -9.40 -9.61
CA GLY A 213 0.31 -7.94 -9.46
C GLY A 213 -0.07 -7.46 -8.07
N ALA A 214 0.17 -6.17 -7.79
CA ALA A 214 -0.27 -5.50 -6.58
C ALA A 214 -1.79 -5.62 -6.33
N ALA A 215 -2.62 -5.62 -7.39
CA ALA A 215 -4.07 -5.75 -7.28
C ALA A 215 -4.55 -7.09 -6.72
N THR A 216 -3.71 -8.14 -6.73
CA THR A 216 -4.06 -9.45 -6.18
C THR A 216 -4.44 -9.35 -4.69
N LEU A 217 -3.72 -8.54 -3.91
CA LEU A 217 -3.98 -8.42 -2.47
C LEU A 217 -5.38 -7.83 -2.17
N PRO A 218 -5.74 -6.62 -2.66
CA PRO A 218 -7.08 -6.11 -2.45
C PRO A 218 -8.16 -6.94 -3.17
N GLY A 219 -7.84 -7.59 -4.30
CA GLY A 219 -8.75 -8.49 -4.99
C GLY A 219 -9.15 -9.69 -4.14
N LEU A 220 -8.18 -10.35 -3.48
CA LEU A 220 -8.44 -11.44 -2.54
C LEU A 220 -9.31 -10.98 -1.36
N LEU A 221 -8.97 -9.82 -0.77
CA LEU A 221 -9.79 -9.25 0.31
C LEU A 221 -11.22 -8.97 -0.16
N ALA A 222 -11.41 -8.35 -1.31
CA ALA A 222 -12.75 -8.03 -1.82
C ALA A 222 -13.55 -9.32 -2.13
N ALA A 223 -12.93 -10.30 -2.77
CA ALA A 223 -13.57 -11.57 -3.15
C ALA A 223 -13.97 -12.44 -1.95
N ALA A 224 -13.25 -12.35 -0.84
CA ALA A 224 -13.54 -13.10 0.38
C ALA A 224 -14.65 -12.46 1.25
N LEU A 225 -15.14 -11.26 0.92
CA LEU A 225 -16.24 -10.62 1.63
C LEU A 225 -17.60 -11.15 1.14
N PRO A 226 -18.66 -11.14 1.98
CA PRO A 226 -20.00 -11.47 1.54
C PRO A 226 -20.44 -10.61 0.33
N PRO A 227 -21.15 -11.19 -0.66
CA PRO A 227 -21.64 -10.44 -1.82
C PRO A 227 -22.45 -9.19 -1.40
N GLY A 228 -22.20 -8.07 -2.08
CA GLY A 228 -22.87 -6.79 -1.79
C GLY A 228 -22.26 -5.97 -0.64
N THR A 229 -21.23 -6.49 0.06
CA THR A 229 -20.50 -5.75 1.09
C THR A 229 -19.79 -4.53 0.52
N VAL A 230 -19.11 -4.70 -0.63
CA VAL A 230 -18.37 -3.62 -1.31
C VAL A 230 -19.24 -3.02 -2.41
N ARG A 231 -19.40 -1.71 -2.41
CA ARG A 231 -20.12 -0.93 -3.42
C ARG A 231 -19.15 0.05 -4.08
N THR A 232 -18.82 -0.20 -5.34
CA THR A 232 -17.97 0.65 -6.18
C THR A 232 -18.80 1.72 -6.90
N GLY A 233 -18.13 2.75 -7.46
CA GLY A 233 -18.80 3.90 -8.08
C GLY A 233 -19.55 4.82 -7.09
N VAL A 234 -19.42 4.59 -5.78
CA VAL A 234 -20.11 5.35 -4.74
C VAL A 234 -19.19 6.41 -4.15
N ARG A 235 -19.31 7.65 -4.61
CA ARG A 235 -18.60 8.80 -4.03
C ARG A 235 -19.30 9.30 -2.77
N VAL A 236 -18.59 9.23 -1.65
CA VAL A 236 -19.02 9.77 -0.36
C VAL A 236 -18.78 11.28 -0.30
N ARG A 237 -19.80 12.02 0.14
CA ARG A 237 -19.79 13.48 0.27
C ARG A 237 -19.50 13.93 1.69
N SER A 238 -20.07 13.27 2.69
CA SER A 238 -19.84 13.59 4.10
C SER A 238 -19.94 12.36 4.99
N VAL A 239 -19.25 12.41 6.12
CA VAL A 239 -19.20 11.34 7.11
C VAL A 239 -19.48 11.90 8.50
N ALA A 240 -20.47 11.32 9.16
CA ALA A 240 -20.77 11.50 10.57
C ALA A 240 -20.70 10.15 11.31
N THR A 241 -20.85 10.17 12.63
CA THR A 241 -20.82 8.96 13.47
C THR A 241 -21.89 7.94 13.10
N ASN A 242 -23.04 8.40 12.61
CA ASN A 242 -24.23 7.60 12.37
C ASN A 242 -24.79 7.71 10.94
N LEU A 243 -24.14 8.48 10.07
CA LEU A 243 -24.63 8.75 8.73
C LEU A 243 -23.46 9.00 7.78
N VAL A 244 -23.50 8.35 6.62
CA VAL A 244 -22.60 8.61 5.50
C VAL A 244 -23.46 9.01 4.30
N THR A 245 -23.25 10.22 3.79
CA THR A 245 -23.98 10.73 2.63
C THR A 245 -23.16 10.56 1.37
N THR A 246 -23.83 10.36 0.24
CA THR A 246 -23.18 10.15 -1.06
C THR A 246 -23.67 11.17 -2.07
N GLU A 247 -22.98 11.30 -3.20
CA GLU A 247 -23.39 12.22 -4.27
C GLU A 247 -24.68 11.75 -4.96
N GLU A 248 -24.78 10.46 -5.29
CA GLU A 248 -25.84 9.94 -6.18
C GLU A 248 -26.54 8.67 -5.67
N HIS A 249 -26.12 8.11 -4.53
CA HIS A 249 -26.52 6.77 -4.08
C HIS A 249 -27.31 6.78 -2.76
N GLY A 250 -27.87 7.95 -2.40
CA GLY A 250 -28.59 8.15 -1.15
C GLY A 250 -27.70 8.08 0.09
N ASP A 251 -28.35 7.95 1.24
CA ASP A 251 -27.71 8.01 2.55
C ASP A 251 -27.60 6.62 3.20
N PHE A 252 -26.50 6.43 3.93
CA PHE A 252 -26.15 5.19 4.62
C PHE A 252 -26.13 5.43 6.13
N SER A 253 -27.17 4.95 6.81
CA SER A 253 -27.25 4.99 8.27
C SER A 253 -26.35 3.93 8.90
N CYS A 254 -25.69 4.28 10.01
CA CYS A 254 -24.83 3.35 10.74
C CYS A 254 -24.71 3.65 12.23
N ARG A 255 -24.05 2.76 12.98
CA ARG A 255 -23.65 3.01 14.37
C ARG A 255 -22.24 3.57 14.48
N SER A 256 -21.42 3.35 13.45
CA SER A 256 -20.05 3.86 13.37
C SER A 256 -19.59 4.00 11.93
N ALA A 257 -18.71 4.95 11.67
CA ALA A 257 -18.05 5.13 10.38
C ALA A 257 -16.53 4.95 10.48
N VAL A 258 -15.93 4.32 9.47
CA VAL A 258 -14.47 4.18 9.33
C VAL A 258 -14.02 4.83 8.03
N LEU A 259 -13.19 5.87 8.12
CA LEU A 259 -12.49 6.40 6.95
C LEU A 259 -11.24 5.58 6.67
N ALA A 260 -11.20 4.92 5.52
CA ALA A 260 -10.08 4.13 5.03
C ALA A 260 -9.49 4.70 3.73
N THR A 261 -9.69 5.99 3.47
CA THR A 261 -9.21 6.72 2.29
C THR A 261 -7.76 7.20 2.44
N GLY A 262 -7.20 7.80 1.37
CA GLY A 262 -5.94 8.54 1.45
C GLY A 262 -6.05 9.73 2.41
N ALA A 263 -4.92 10.13 3.02
CA ALA A 263 -4.96 11.13 4.11
C ALA A 263 -5.57 12.48 3.71
N ARG A 264 -5.42 12.89 2.43
CA ARG A 264 -6.05 14.12 1.91
C ARG A 264 -7.58 13.98 1.81
N ALA A 265 -8.07 12.94 1.13
CA ALA A 265 -9.49 12.63 1.06
C ALA A 265 -10.12 12.44 2.44
N ALA A 266 -9.41 11.83 3.39
CA ALA A 266 -9.88 11.71 4.77
C ALA A 266 -10.04 13.08 5.45
N ALA A 267 -9.13 14.03 5.20
CA ALA A 267 -9.20 15.38 5.77
C ALA A 267 -10.24 16.28 5.08
N GLU A 268 -10.60 15.99 3.83
CA GLU A 268 -11.73 16.63 3.15
C GLU A 268 -13.07 16.20 3.77
N LEU A 269 -13.22 14.91 4.09
CA LEU A 269 -14.42 14.38 4.75
C LEU A 269 -14.49 14.71 6.24
N LEU A 270 -13.33 14.83 6.91
CA LEU A 270 -13.22 15.22 8.32
C LEU A 270 -12.16 16.32 8.49
N PRO A 271 -12.58 17.60 8.37
CA PRO A 271 -11.71 18.74 8.60
C PRO A 271 -11.03 18.67 9.98
N GLY A 272 -9.74 18.96 10.03
CA GLY A 272 -8.92 18.89 11.24
C GLY A 272 -8.04 17.64 11.35
N LEU A 273 -8.21 16.65 10.47
CA LEU A 273 -7.25 15.55 10.37
C LEU A 273 -5.89 16.02 9.83
N ARG A 274 -4.80 15.54 10.44
CA ARG A 274 -3.44 15.84 9.98
C ARG A 274 -3.17 15.20 8.62
N VAL A 275 -2.95 16.03 7.60
CA VAL A 275 -2.46 15.61 6.29
C VAL A 275 -0.92 15.65 6.28
N PRO A 276 -0.23 14.51 6.12
CA PRO A 276 1.22 14.52 5.96
C PRO A 276 1.61 15.10 4.59
N ARG A 277 2.88 15.49 4.44
CA ARG A 277 3.47 15.61 3.09
C ARG A 277 3.58 14.22 2.46
N PHE A 278 3.81 14.15 1.16
CA PHE A 278 3.94 12.88 0.45
C PHE A 278 5.24 12.84 -0.35
N HIS A 279 5.77 11.63 -0.53
CA HIS A 279 6.77 11.37 -1.56
C HIS A 279 6.06 10.86 -2.82
N GLN A 280 6.56 11.33 -3.96
CA GLN A 280 6.08 10.95 -5.27
C GLN A 280 6.83 9.72 -5.76
N VAL A 281 6.17 8.90 -6.55
CA VAL A 281 6.79 7.74 -7.20
C VAL A 281 6.37 7.73 -8.67
N THR A 282 7.33 7.46 -9.54
CA THR A 282 7.07 7.12 -10.94
C THR A 282 7.54 5.69 -11.21
N VAL A 283 6.67 4.88 -11.78
CA VAL A 283 6.97 3.51 -12.21
C VAL A 283 6.95 3.46 -13.73
N ILE A 284 7.99 2.88 -14.32
CA ILE A 284 8.17 2.80 -15.76
C ILE A 284 8.32 1.34 -16.13
N HIS A 285 7.49 0.89 -17.08
CA HIS A 285 7.44 -0.49 -17.54
C HIS A 285 7.96 -0.60 -18.96
N HIS A 286 8.94 -1.47 -19.16
CA HIS A 286 9.43 -1.82 -20.50
C HIS A 286 9.23 -3.30 -20.77
N ALA A 287 8.89 -3.64 -22.01
CA ALA A 287 8.97 -4.99 -22.50
C ALA A 287 10.26 -5.20 -23.32
N THR A 288 10.86 -6.37 -23.17
CA THR A 288 11.99 -6.82 -23.98
C THR A 288 11.79 -8.28 -24.36
N THR A 289 12.52 -8.75 -25.37
CA THR A 289 12.66 -10.18 -25.63
C THR A 289 13.40 -10.84 -24.47
N THR A 290 12.98 -12.04 -24.07
CA THR A 290 13.68 -12.80 -23.04
C THR A 290 15.02 -13.28 -23.59
N PRO A 291 16.16 -12.95 -22.95
CA PRO A 291 17.46 -13.42 -23.41
C PRO A 291 17.56 -14.95 -23.37
N ALA A 292 18.34 -15.53 -24.29
CA ALA A 292 18.49 -16.97 -24.44
C ALA A 292 19.31 -17.65 -23.32
N GLY A 293 19.81 -16.89 -22.34
CA GLY A 293 20.63 -17.39 -21.23
C GLY A 293 20.34 -16.65 -19.92
N PRO A 294 20.73 -17.24 -18.78
CA PRO A 294 20.51 -16.66 -17.46
C PRO A 294 21.29 -15.35 -17.31
N LEU A 295 20.63 -14.33 -16.79
CA LEU A 295 21.22 -13.00 -16.59
C LEU A 295 21.71 -12.88 -15.14
N ALA A 296 22.79 -12.13 -14.93
CA ALA A 296 23.39 -11.93 -13.61
C ALA A 296 22.43 -11.29 -12.58
N TRP A 297 21.32 -10.72 -13.05
CA TRP A 297 20.31 -9.99 -12.29
C TRP A 297 18.95 -10.68 -12.26
N ASP A 298 18.82 -11.90 -12.78
CA ASP A 298 17.55 -12.63 -12.79
C ASP A 298 16.98 -12.75 -11.37
N GLY A 299 15.71 -12.35 -11.23
CA GLY A 299 14.98 -12.30 -9.98
C GLY A 299 15.55 -11.35 -8.91
N SER A 300 16.63 -10.60 -9.18
CA SER A 300 17.26 -9.68 -8.21
C SER A 300 16.67 -8.27 -8.32
N LEU A 301 16.53 -7.59 -7.19
CA LEU A 301 16.26 -6.16 -7.16
C LEU A 301 17.59 -5.39 -7.31
N LEU A 302 17.71 -4.57 -8.36
CA LEU A 302 18.88 -3.74 -8.60
C LEU A 302 18.61 -2.31 -8.17
N LEU A 303 19.34 -1.85 -7.17
CA LEU A 303 19.31 -0.51 -6.60
C LEU A 303 20.37 0.35 -7.27
N ASP A 304 19.97 1.54 -7.67
CA ASP A 304 20.89 2.52 -8.22
C ASP A 304 21.44 3.41 -7.10
N GLY A 305 22.76 3.35 -6.89
CA GLY A 305 23.44 4.13 -5.86
C GLY A 305 24.01 5.46 -6.32
N ASP A 306 23.84 5.81 -7.58
CA ASP A 306 24.35 7.04 -8.17
C ASP A 306 23.33 8.18 -8.00
N PRO A 307 23.61 9.20 -7.18
CA PRO A 307 22.66 10.25 -6.85
C PRO A 307 22.32 11.17 -8.03
N ASP A 308 23.12 11.15 -9.10
CA ASP A 308 22.90 11.96 -10.30
C ASP A 308 21.82 11.37 -11.22
N TRP A 309 21.39 10.13 -10.96
CA TRP A 309 20.36 9.45 -11.74
C TRP A 309 19.02 9.37 -10.99
N PRO A 310 17.89 9.50 -11.71
CA PRO A 310 16.57 9.49 -11.09
C PRO A 310 16.10 8.08 -10.68
N VAL A 311 16.73 7.03 -11.22
CA VAL A 311 16.36 5.65 -10.93
C VAL A 311 16.71 5.36 -9.47
N ALA A 312 15.76 4.80 -8.71
CA ALA A 312 16.04 4.28 -7.39
C ALA A 312 16.29 2.78 -7.43
N HIS A 313 15.45 2.05 -8.18
CA HIS A 313 15.65 0.63 -8.40
C HIS A 313 14.95 0.11 -9.67
N THR A 314 15.38 -1.05 -10.12
CA THR A 314 14.81 -1.75 -11.27
C THR A 314 14.90 -3.26 -11.09
N ALA A 315 13.98 -3.99 -11.72
CA ALA A 315 13.99 -5.44 -11.75
C ALA A 315 13.28 -5.96 -13.00
N VAL A 316 13.71 -7.15 -13.44
CA VAL A 316 12.93 -7.91 -14.43
C VAL A 316 11.87 -8.70 -13.70
N MET A 317 10.70 -8.10 -13.63
CA MET A 317 9.56 -8.58 -12.85
C MET A 317 9.05 -9.93 -13.34
N SER A 318 9.18 -10.24 -14.63
CA SER A 318 8.83 -11.56 -15.17
C SER A 318 9.77 -12.67 -14.72
N ALA A 319 11.00 -12.34 -14.30
CA ALA A 319 11.92 -13.32 -13.70
C ALA A 319 11.59 -13.57 -12.21
N VAL A 320 10.92 -12.62 -11.55
CA VAL A 320 10.43 -12.76 -10.16
C VAL A 320 9.07 -13.46 -10.14
N ASP A 321 8.18 -13.06 -11.05
CA ASP A 321 6.81 -13.54 -11.19
C ASP A 321 6.51 -13.73 -12.69
N PRO A 322 6.61 -14.98 -13.19
CA PRO A 322 6.39 -15.30 -14.61
C PRO A 322 4.99 -14.92 -15.11
N THR A 323 4.00 -14.77 -14.22
CA THR A 323 2.61 -14.45 -14.60
C THR A 323 2.42 -13.01 -15.10
N ARG A 324 3.47 -12.17 -14.98
CA ARG A 324 3.43 -10.75 -15.33
C ARG A 324 3.77 -10.42 -16.77
N ALA A 325 4.23 -11.40 -17.55
CA ALA A 325 4.57 -11.21 -18.96
C ALA A 325 4.10 -12.40 -19.81
N PRO A 326 3.76 -12.17 -21.10
CA PRO A 326 3.55 -13.23 -22.06
C PRO A 326 4.79 -14.12 -22.25
N ALA A 327 4.58 -15.36 -22.69
CA ALA A 327 5.66 -16.30 -22.98
C ALA A 327 6.66 -15.71 -23.99
N GLY A 328 7.96 -15.87 -23.73
CA GLY A 328 9.04 -15.36 -24.58
C GLY A 328 9.30 -13.84 -24.45
N ARG A 329 8.50 -13.12 -23.66
CA ARG A 329 8.70 -11.70 -23.34
C ARG A 329 9.13 -11.54 -21.89
N SER A 330 9.84 -10.46 -21.62
CA SER A 330 10.25 -10.06 -20.27
C SER A 330 9.71 -8.68 -19.94
N LEU A 331 9.24 -8.53 -18.70
CA LEU A 331 8.78 -7.26 -18.14
C LEU A 331 9.87 -6.67 -17.25
N VAL A 332 10.40 -5.50 -17.61
CA VAL A 332 11.30 -4.71 -16.76
C VAL A 332 10.51 -3.59 -16.11
N THR A 333 10.54 -3.50 -14.79
CA THR A 333 9.89 -2.43 -14.02
C THR A 333 10.94 -1.60 -13.31
N THR A 334 10.96 -0.31 -13.61
CA THR A 334 11.87 0.67 -13.02
C THR A 334 11.11 1.65 -12.15
N THR A 335 11.63 1.94 -10.97
CA THR A 335 11.04 2.89 -10.03
C THR A 335 11.95 4.10 -9.86
N VAL A 336 11.35 5.27 -9.99
CA VAL A 336 11.95 6.60 -9.82
C VAL A 336 11.26 7.27 -8.64
N LEU A 337 12.05 7.79 -7.70
CA LEU A 337 11.53 8.50 -6.53
C LEU A 337 11.40 10.00 -6.84
N GLY A 338 10.33 10.34 -7.55
CA GLY A 338 10.08 11.71 -8.00
C GLY A 338 9.13 11.78 -9.21
N PRO A 339 9.04 12.96 -9.85
CA PRO A 339 8.29 13.13 -11.09
C PRO A 339 8.89 12.32 -12.25
N PRO A 340 8.13 12.12 -13.35
CA PRO A 340 8.62 11.37 -14.50
C PRO A 340 9.87 12.00 -15.11
N PRO A 341 10.99 11.28 -15.19
CA PRO A 341 12.19 11.77 -15.86
C PRO A 341 12.06 11.61 -17.38
N PRO A 342 12.93 12.25 -18.18
CA PRO A 342 12.98 12.01 -19.61
C PRO A 342 13.26 10.53 -19.93
N THR A 343 12.51 9.93 -20.85
CA THR A 343 12.62 8.50 -21.22
C THR A 343 14.04 8.10 -21.60
N ARG A 344 14.76 8.96 -22.34
CA ARG A 344 16.15 8.71 -22.74
C ARG A 344 17.12 8.61 -21.55
N THR A 345 16.89 9.39 -20.49
CA THR A 345 17.70 9.34 -19.27
C THR A 345 17.54 7.98 -18.60
N VAL A 346 16.31 7.49 -18.48
CA VAL A 346 16.04 6.17 -17.89
C VAL A 346 16.62 5.06 -18.75
N ALA A 347 16.36 5.05 -20.06
CA ALA A 347 16.92 4.05 -20.97
C ALA A 347 18.47 4.01 -20.90
N SER A 348 19.12 5.17 -20.91
CA SER A 348 20.59 5.27 -20.81
C SER A 348 21.12 4.71 -19.49
N ARG A 349 20.40 4.94 -18.38
CA ARG A 349 20.79 4.39 -17.08
C ARG A 349 20.58 2.88 -17.01
N LEU A 350 19.43 2.41 -17.51
CA LEU A 350 19.12 0.99 -17.57
C LEU A 350 20.14 0.23 -18.41
N ALA A 351 20.63 0.81 -19.51
CA ALA A 351 21.67 0.20 -20.32
C ALA A 351 22.99 -0.03 -19.54
N ARG A 352 23.33 0.89 -18.63
CA ARG A 352 24.49 0.75 -17.74
C ARG A 352 24.24 -0.26 -16.62
N LEU A 353 23.08 -0.17 -15.99
CA LEU A 353 22.69 -1.02 -14.86
C LEU A 353 22.58 -2.50 -15.26
N TYR A 354 22.05 -2.78 -16.46
CA TYR A 354 21.87 -4.12 -16.99
C TYR A 354 23.01 -4.58 -17.90
N GLU A 355 24.01 -3.71 -18.15
CA GLU A 355 25.14 -3.96 -19.03
C GLU A 355 24.71 -4.47 -20.42
N THR A 356 23.62 -3.89 -20.96
CA THR A 356 23.00 -4.31 -22.23
C THR A 356 22.41 -3.14 -23.00
N ALA A 357 22.21 -3.29 -24.30
CA ALA A 357 21.54 -2.28 -25.11
C ALA A 357 20.02 -2.27 -24.83
N THR A 358 19.47 -1.10 -24.51
CA THR A 358 18.02 -0.92 -24.26
C THR A 358 17.28 -0.33 -25.46
N ARG A 359 17.91 -0.33 -26.65
CA ARG A 359 17.33 0.26 -27.87
C ARG A 359 16.06 -0.48 -28.33
N ASP A 360 16.01 -1.78 -28.07
CA ASP A 360 14.93 -2.68 -28.49
C ASP A 360 13.89 -2.86 -27.36
N TRP A 361 13.99 -2.06 -26.29
CA TRP A 361 13.04 -2.09 -25.19
C TRP A 361 11.84 -1.23 -25.53
N GLU A 362 10.68 -1.86 -25.55
CA GLU A 362 9.39 -1.23 -25.81
C GLU A 362 8.87 -0.60 -24.51
N LEU A 363 8.58 0.70 -24.52
CA LEU A 363 7.94 1.37 -23.38
C LEU A 363 6.45 1.00 -23.37
N LEU A 364 6.01 0.27 -22.34
CA LEU A 364 4.62 -0.12 -22.16
C LEU A 364 3.81 0.98 -21.46
N ALA A 365 4.32 1.49 -20.33
CA ALA A 365 3.61 2.48 -19.54
C ALA A 365 4.53 3.29 -18.61
N VAL A 366 4.08 4.50 -18.27
CA VAL A 366 4.65 5.37 -17.23
C VAL A 366 3.53 5.75 -16.26
N HIS A 367 3.63 5.29 -15.01
CA HIS A 367 2.67 5.61 -13.96
C HIS A 367 3.29 6.58 -12.97
N HIS A 368 2.75 7.80 -12.90
CA HIS A 368 3.16 8.80 -11.90
C HIS A 368 2.13 8.93 -10.80
N THR A 369 2.57 8.79 -9.55
CA THR A 369 1.72 8.96 -8.36
C THR A 369 2.30 10.07 -7.47
N PRO A 370 1.75 11.28 -7.48
CA PRO A 370 2.22 12.40 -6.65
C PRO A 370 2.08 12.13 -5.13
N GLU A 371 1.07 11.37 -4.74
CA GLU A 371 0.78 11.02 -3.35
C GLU A 371 0.99 9.51 -3.11
N ALA A 372 2.17 9.02 -3.49
CA ALA A 372 2.46 7.58 -3.47
C ALA A 372 2.63 7.04 -2.05
N VAL A 373 3.36 7.77 -1.21
CA VAL A 373 3.51 7.43 0.22
C VAL A 373 3.51 8.65 1.13
N PRO A 374 2.89 8.55 2.32
CA PRO A 374 3.07 9.55 3.36
C PRO A 374 4.53 9.72 3.76
N ALA A 375 4.99 10.96 3.84
CA ALA A 375 6.26 11.32 4.44
C ALA A 375 6.20 11.17 5.96
N MET A 376 7.28 10.68 6.56
CA MET A 376 7.34 10.35 7.98
C MET A 376 8.52 11.04 8.70
N PRO A 377 8.64 12.38 8.64
CA PRO A 377 9.77 13.09 9.26
C PRO A 377 9.70 13.05 10.79
N PRO A 378 10.85 13.18 11.49
CA PRO A 378 10.87 13.29 12.94
C PRO A 378 10.23 14.62 13.43
N PRO A 379 9.56 14.64 14.60
CA PRO A 379 9.16 13.48 15.40
C PRO A 379 8.00 12.73 14.72
N GLN A 380 8.15 11.42 14.56
CA GLN A 380 7.15 10.56 13.94
C GLN A 380 6.45 9.69 14.98
N ASP A 381 5.13 9.86 15.07
CA ASP A 381 4.26 8.88 15.72
C ASP A 381 3.91 7.77 14.72
N THR A 382 4.47 6.59 14.94
CA THR A 382 4.24 5.38 14.14
C THR A 382 3.00 4.60 14.58
N ARG A 383 2.28 5.05 15.61
CA ARG A 383 1.03 4.43 16.09
C ARG A 383 -0.03 5.49 16.38
N ARG A 384 -0.28 6.37 15.42
CA ARG A 384 -1.28 7.45 15.54
C ARG A 384 -2.65 6.90 15.92
N THR A 385 -3.40 7.67 16.70
CA THR A 385 -4.73 7.30 17.13
C THR A 385 -5.63 7.03 15.93
N VAL A 386 -6.33 5.89 15.96
CA VAL A 386 -7.30 5.46 14.92
C VAL A 386 -8.73 5.84 15.27
N ARG A 387 -9.04 6.06 16.55
CA ARG A 387 -10.33 6.58 17.03
C ARG A 387 -10.27 8.10 17.08
N VAL A 388 -11.08 8.78 16.27
CA VAL A 388 -11.21 10.26 16.32
C VAL A 388 -12.13 10.63 17.47
N LEU A 389 -13.28 9.96 17.53
CA LEU A 389 -14.25 10.02 18.62
C LEU A 389 -15.07 8.72 18.63
N ALA A 390 -15.91 8.52 19.64
CA ALA A 390 -16.78 7.35 19.69
C ALA A 390 -17.70 7.30 18.46
N GLY A 391 -17.61 6.23 17.67
CA GLY A 391 -18.38 6.09 16.43
C GLY A 391 -17.70 6.63 15.16
N LEU A 392 -16.48 7.17 15.25
CA LEU A 392 -15.75 7.68 14.10
C LEU A 392 -14.26 7.33 14.14
N TYR A 393 -13.81 6.59 13.13
CA TYR A 393 -12.49 5.98 13.09
C TYR A 393 -11.79 6.26 11.77
N VAL A 394 -10.47 6.17 11.77
CA VAL A 394 -9.63 6.38 10.58
C VAL A 394 -8.52 5.34 10.55
N CYS A 395 -8.33 4.70 9.41
CA CYS A 395 -7.22 3.79 9.13
C CYS A 395 -6.57 4.11 7.77
N GLY A 396 -5.40 3.56 7.54
CA GLY A 396 -4.56 3.77 6.37
C GLY A 396 -3.08 3.87 6.74
N ASP A 397 -2.22 3.82 5.73
CA ASP A 397 -0.76 3.95 5.87
C ASP A 397 -0.30 5.29 6.50
N HIS A 398 -1.18 6.29 6.56
CA HIS A 398 -0.98 7.56 7.25
C HIS A 398 -1.23 7.50 8.78
N ARG A 399 -1.68 6.35 9.31
CA ARG A 399 -1.96 6.11 10.75
C ARG A 399 -0.96 5.19 11.44
N ASP A 400 -0.08 4.52 10.69
CA ASP A 400 0.95 3.62 11.21
C ASP A 400 2.27 3.86 10.45
N THR A 401 2.83 2.86 9.77
CA THR A 401 3.94 2.99 8.81
C THR A 401 3.45 3.15 7.36
N ASN A 402 4.26 3.78 6.49
CA ASN A 402 3.94 4.06 5.08
C ASN A 402 4.05 2.82 4.15
N THR A 403 3.75 1.65 4.72
CA THR A 403 3.86 0.32 4.10
C THR A 403 2.50 -0.36 4.08
N VAL A 404 2.37 -1.41 3.26
CA VAL A 404 1.16 -2.27 3.28
C VAL A 404 0.94 -2.89 4.65
N GLU A 405 2.01 -3.31 5.35
CA GLU A 405 1.90 -3.79 6.73
C GLU A 405 1.31 -2.72 7.67
N GLY A 406 1.75 -1.46 7.55
CA GLY A 406 1.20 -0.36 8.34
C GLY A 406 -0.28 -0.10 8.05
N ALA A 407 -0.68 -0.19 6.78
CA ALA A 407 -2.09 -0.07 6.38
C ALA A 407 -2.95 -1.17 7.01
N LEU A 408 -2.54 -2.45 6.89
CA LEU A 408 -3.23 -3.59 7.49
C LEU A 408 -3.27 -3.49 9.03
N ARG A 409 -2.15 -3.11 9.66
CA ARG A 409 -2.07 -2.91 11.11
C ARG A 409 -3.04 -1.84 11.59
N SER A 410 -3.10 -0.71 10.88
CA SER A 410 -4.00 0.39 11.21
C SER A 410 -5.47 -0.02 11.07
N ALA A 411 -5.79 -0.86 10.07
CA ALA A 411 -7.12 -1.40 9.84
C ALA A 411 -7.56 -2.31 11.00
N ARG A 412 -6.70 -3.24 11.41
CA ARG A 412 -6.93 -4.11 12.58
C ARG A 412 -7.12 -3.30 13.86
N ARG A 413 -6.30 -2.25 14.06
CA ARG A 413 -6.43 -1.34 15.21
C ARG A 413 -7.74 -0.57 15.19
N ALA A 414 -8.18 -0.08 14.02
CA ALA A 414 -9.45 0.64 13.87
C ALA A 414 -10.65 -0.29 14.12
N ALA A 415 -10.67 -1.47 13.50
CA ALA A 415 -11.69 -2.49 13.77
C ALA A 415 -11.74 -2.86 15.26
N GLY A 416 -10.59 -3.07 15.91
CA GLY A 416 -10.55 -3.34 17.35
C GLY A 416 -10.99 -2.16 18.23
N ALA A 417 -10.89 -0.92 17.75
CA ALA A 417 -11.46 0.23 18.45
C ALA A 417 -12.99 0.26 18.34
N VAL A 418 -13.54 -0.04 17.15
CA VAL A 418 -14.98 -0.20 16.92
C VAL A 418 -15.56 -1.30 17.81
N LEU A 419 -14.96 -2.49 17.81
CA LEU A 419 -15.44 -3.64 18.58
C LEU A 419 -15.47 -3.35 20.08
N ARG A 420 -14.45 -2.66 20.62
CA ARG A 420 -14.44 -2.23 22.03
C ARG A 420 -15.57 -1.25 22.34
N ASP A 421 -15.83 -0.29 21.47
CA ASP A 421 -16.93 0.65 21.65
C ASP A 421 -18.31 -0.04 21.51
N PHE A 422 -18.39 -1.16 20.78
CA PHE A 422 -19.60 -1.99 20.71
C PHE A 422 -19.72 -3.00 21.88
N GLY A 423 -18.71 -3.12 22.75
CA GLY A 423 -18.69 -4.12 23.81
C GLY A 423 -18.46 -5.56 23.30
N ILE A 424 -17.93 -5.73 22.09
CA ILE A 424 -17.65 -7.03 21.48
C ILE A 424 -16.19 -7.44 21.80
N PRO A 425 -15.96 -8.66 22.34
CA PRO A 425 -14.61 -9.17 22.59
C PRO A 425 -13.75 -9.19 21.32
N LEU A 426 -12.45 -8.88 21.47
CA LEU A 426 -11.52 -8.96 20.36
C LEU A 426 -11.22 -10.43 20.02
N PRO A 427 -11.23 -10.83 18.74
CA PRO A 427 -10.83 -12.17 18.34
C PRO A 427 -9.35 -12.44 18.69
N ALA A 428 -9.03 -13.69 19.04
CA ALA A 428 -7.67 -14.12 19.30
C ALA A 428 -6.81 -13.97 18.02
N ALA A 429 -5.57 -13.49 18.17
CA ALA A 429 -4.67 -13.34 17.02
C ALA A 429 -4.20 -14.73 16.53
N PRO A 430 -4.36 -15.06 15.23
CA PRO A 430 -3.85 -16.33 14.70
C PRO A 430 -2.31 -16.37 14.71
N GLU A 431 -1.78 -17.59 14.82
CA GLU A 431 -0.34 -17.89 14.69
C GLU A 431 0.05 -17.86 13.20
N ALA A 432 1.13 -17.16 12.84
CA ALA A 432 1.34 -16.62 11.48
C ALA A 432 2.36 -17.39 10.64
N ALA A 433 1.97 -17.83 9.44
CA ALA A 433 2.84 -18.01 8.27
C ALA A 433 2.01 -17.92 6.97
N LEU A 434 2.41 -17.07 6.02
CA LEU A 434 1.85 -17.09 4.66
C LEU A 434 2.55 -18.16 3.81
N PRO A 435 1.86 -18.74 2.81
CA PRO A 435 2.53 -19.54 1.79
C PRO A 435 3.50 -18.66 1.00
N VAL A 436 4.72 -19.15 0.80
CA VAL A 436 5.74 -18.53 -0.05
C VAL A 436 5.95 -19.45 -1.24
N ALA A 437 5.85 -18.92 -2.46
CA ALA A 437 6.15 -19.71 -3.64
C ALA A 437 7.61 -20.18 -3.62
N ALA A 438 7.82 -21.44 -4.01
CA ALA A 438 9.14 -22.08 -4.06
C ALA A 438 10.11 -21.35 -5.00
#